data_AF-A0A6G9CV81-F1
#
_entry.id   AF-A0A6G9CV81-F1
#
_cell.length_a   1.000
_cell.length_b   1.000
_cell.length_c   1.000
_cell.angle_alpha   90.00
_cell.angle_beta   90.00
_cell.angle_gamma   90.00
#
_symmetry.space_group_name_H-M   'P 1'
#
loop_
_entity.id
_entity.type
_entity.pdbx_description
1 polymer ?
#
loop_
_entity_poly.entity_id
_entity_poly.type
_entity_poly.pdbx_seq_one_letter_code
_entity_poly.pdbx_strand_id
1 'polypeptide(L)'
;MTTLQMTGMYQAIANDGVRIPPRIVKSTVDSSGTRTETPQPEGVEVVSAQTAATVRDMFRSVTQEDTGNQRGTGVAAGVEGYQVSGKTGTAQQVDPACKCYSNSNYWITFAGIAPADNPRFVIGIMLDAPVRGVDGGGGQSAAPLFHNIASWMLQRDSVPMSPDPGRKLVLQAD
;
A
#
# COMPACT_ATOMS: atom_id res chain seq x y z
N MET A 1 -9.09 -0.97 12.99
CA MET A 1 -7.98 0.00 12.76
C MET A 1 -8.48 1.10 11.84
N THR A 2 -7.84 2.27 11.86
CA THR A 2 -8.10 3.33 10.87
C THR A 2 -7.23 3.16 9.61
N THR A 3 -7.59 3.79 8.50
CA THR A 3 -6.77 3.78 7.27
C THR A 3 -5.37 4.36 7.51
N LEU A 4 -5.23 5.36 8.38
CA LEU A 4 -3.93 5.93 8.74
C LEU A 4 -3.05 4.91 9.48
N GLN A 5 -3.62 4.15 10.41
CA GLN A 5 -2.90 3.08 11.11
C GLN A 5 -2.48 1.97 10.14
N MET A 6 -3.38 1.55 9.24
CA MET A 6 -3.07 0.57 8.20
C MET A 6 -1.90 1.03 7.33
N THR A 7 -1.94 2.27 6.86
CA THR A 7 -0.86 2.87 6.06
C THR A 7 0.45 2.95 6.86
N GLY A 8 0.38 3.29 8.15
CA GLY A 8 1.54 3.32 9.05
C GLY A 8 2.20 1.96 9.25
N MET A 9 1.46 0.83 9.14
CA MET A 9 2.07 -0.49 9.16
C MET A 9 2.95 -0.74 7.93
N TYR A 10 2.47 -0.36 6.74
CA TYR A 10 3.25 -0.46 5.50
C TYR A 10 4.41 0.53 5.49
N GLN A 11 4.28 1.68 6.16
CA GLN A 11 5.39 2.62 6.34
C GLN A 11 6.54 2.03 7.13
N ALA A 12 6.26 1.23 8.16
CA ALA A 12 7.31 0.51 8.89
C ALA A 12 8.10 -0.41 7.94
N ILE A 13 7.39 -1.17 7.10
CA ILE A 13 8.00 -2.07 6.12
C ILE A 13 8.73 -1.30 5.00
N ALA A 14 8.21 -0.15 4.58
CA ALA A 14 8.88 0.72 3.61
C ALA A 14 10.18 1.30 4.17
N ASN A 15 10.20 1.67 5.45
CA ASN A 15 11.32 2.32 6.12
C ASN A 15 12.20 1.31 6.86
N ASP A 16 12.52 0.21 6.18
CA ASP A 16 13.45 -0.83 6.65
C ASP A 16 13.18 -1.33 8.07
N GLY A 17 11.89 -1.46 8.42
CA GLY A 17 11.42 -2.03 9.67
C GLY A 17 11.23 -1.02 10.80
N VAL A 18 11.59 0.26 10.60
CA VAL A 18 11.40 1.31 11.59
C VAL A 18 10.14 2.12 11.28
N ARG A 19 9.12 1.99 12.13
CA ARG A 19 7.89 2.77 12.02
C ARG A 19 8.10 4.18 12.55
N ILE A 20 7.83 5.18 11.72
CA ILE A 20 7.77 6.58 12.14
C ILE A 20 6.30 6.97 12.29
N PRO A 21 5.80 7.29 13.51
CA PRO A 21 4.42 7.73 13.70
C PRO A 21 4.07 8.91 12.76
N PRO A 22 2.96 8.85 12.00
CA PRO A 22 2.67 9.87 11.00
C PRO A 22 2.43 11.25 11.63
N ARG A 23 2.75 12.31 10.87
CA ARG A 23 2.52 13.72 11.21
C ARG A 23 1.93 14.44 10.00
N ILE A 24 1.01 15.37 10.24
CA ILE A 24 0.41 16.22 9.20
C ILE A 24 0.82 17.69 9.36
N VAL A 25 1.05 18.14 10.59
CA VAL A 25 1.59 19.48 10.87
C VAL A 25 3.10 19.41 10.69
N LYS A 26 3.63 20.20 9.75
CA LYS A 26 5.07 20.29 9.47
C LYS A 26 5.74 21.35 10.34
N SER A 27 5.14 22.54 10.39
CA SER A 27 5.63 23.69 11.16
C SER A 27 4.49 24.64 11.49
N THR A 28 4.68 25.47 12.50
CA THR A 28 3.83 26.63 12.78
C THR A 28 4.61 27.91 12.49
N VAL A 29 3.89 29.00 12.21
CA VAL A 29 4.46 30.35 12.06
C VAL A 29 3.67 31.26 12.98
N ASP A 30 4.35 31.97 13.87
CA ASP A 30 3.71 32.89 14.80
C ASP A 30 3.46 34.28 14.19
N SER A 31 2.86 35.18 14.97
CA SER A 31 2.55 36.55 14.50
C SER A 31 3.77 37.42 14.23
N SER A 32 4.95 37.03 14.73
CA SER A 32 6.23 37.71 14.42
C SER A 32 6.85 37.21 13.11
N GLY A 33 6.27 36.16 12.51
CA GLY A 33 6.83 35.48 11.34
C GLY A 33 7.85 34.39 11.70
N THR A 34 8.04 34.07 13.00
CA THR A 34 9.00 33.04 13.41
C THR A 34 8.41 31.66 13.12
N ARG A 35 9.16 30.87 12.34
CA ARG A 35 8.78 29.51 11.95
C ARG A 35 9.37 28.48 12.93
N THR A 36 8.51 27.63 13.48
CA THR A 36 8.89 26.54 14.39
C THR A 36 8.52 25.20 13.77
N GLU A 37 9.52 24.34 13.56
CA GLU A 37 9.29 22.98 13.04
C GLU A 37 8.60 22.10 14.07
N THR A 38 7.78 21.18 13.61
CA THR A 38 7.17 20.16 14.48
C THR A 38 8.23 19.14 14.90
N PRO A 39 8.37 18.82 16.21
CA PRO A 39 9.28 17.78 16.64
C PRO A 39 8.99 16.44 15.96
N GLN A 40 10.03 15.83 15.39
CA GLN A 40 9.90 14.50 14.78
C GLN A 40 9.66 13.45 15.87
N PRO A 41 8.71 12.52 15.70
CA PRO A 41 8.54 11.43 16.64
C PRO A 41 9.75 10.49 16.62
N GLU A 42 10.01 9.86 17.76
CA GLU A 42 10.93 8.74 17.82
C GLU A 42 10.43 7.59 16.94
N GLY A 43 11.38 6.97 16.23
CA GLY A 43 11.12 5.76 15.46
C GLY A 43 10.92 4.55 16.37
N VAL A 44 10.06 3.64 15.95
CA VAL A 44 9.82 2.37 16.64
C VAL A 44 10.33 1.25 15.75
N GLU A 45 11.38 0.54 16.17
CA GLU A 45 11.82 -0.67 15.49
C GLU A 45 10.74 -1.75 15.64
N VAL A 46 10.19 -2.21 14.50
CA VAL A 46 9.15 -3.25 14.45
C VAL A 46 9.75 -4.58 14.02
N VAL A 47 10.65 -4.53 13.04
CA VAL A 47 11.41 -5.67 12.51
C VAL A 47 12.78 -5.20 12.02
N SER A 48 13.69 -6.13 11.76
CA SER A 48 14.97 -5.81 11.12
C SER A 48 14.79 -5.32 9.68
N ALA A 49 15.76 -4.55 9.18
CA ALA A 49 15.83 -4.11 7.79
C ALA A 49 15.78 -5.29 6.80
N GLN A 50 16.46 -6.40 7.12
CA GLN A 50 16.43 -7.62 6.30
C GLN A 50 15.02 -8.21 6.21
N THR A 51 14.30 -8.28 7.32
CA THR A 51 12.91 -8.76 7.35
C THR A 51 12.01 -7.84 6.55
N ALA A 52 12.13 -6.52 6.72
CA ALA A 52 11.36 -5.55 5.95
C ALA A 52 11.60 -5.68 4.44
N ALA A 53 12.85 -5.77 4.01
CA ALA A 53 13.21 -5.99 2.60
C ALA A 53 12.64 -7.30 2.05
N THR A 54 12.72 -8.39 2.83
CA THR A 54 12.15 -9.70 2.47
C THR A 54 10.64 -9.61 2.28
N VAL A 55 9.93 -8.94 3.19
CA VAL A 55 8.47 -8.75 3.08
C VAL A 55 8.11 -7.88 1.87
N ARG A 56 8.85 -6.79 1.62
CA ARG A 56 8.65 -5.96 0.42
C ARG A 56 8.78 -6.80 -0.85
N ASP A 57 9.81 -7.62 -0.94
CA ASP A 57 10.03 -8.50 -2.10
C ASP A 57 8.89 -9.53 -2.25
N MET A 58 8.53 -10.22 -1.17
CA MET A 58 7.41 -11.17 -1.17
C MET A 58 6.11 -10.55 -1.69
N PHE A 59 5.77 -9.34 -1.24
CA PHE A 59 4.51 -8.68 -1.59
C PHE A 59 4.46 -8.11 -3.02
N ARG A 60 5.58 -8.13 -3.77
CA ARG A 60 5.54 -7.91 -5.22
C ARG A 60 4.69 -8.95 -5.94
N SER A 61 4.66 -10.18 -5.42
CA SER A 61 3.85 -11.29 -5.95
C SER A 61 2.37 -10.98 -6.04
N VAL A 62 1.84 -10.10 -5.19
CA VAL A 62 0.42 -9.72 -5.20
C VAL A 62 0.05 -8.97 -6.48
N THR A 63 0.97 -8.21 -7.04
CA THR A 63 0.78 -7.42 -8.26
C THR A 63 1.28 -8.14 -9.52
N GLN A 64 1.82 -9.35 -9.38
CA GLN A 64 2.39 -10.11 -10.47
C GLN A 64 1.31 -10.60 -11.43
N GLU A 65 1.44 -10.26 -12.71
CA GLU A 65 0.63 -10.82 -13.77
C GLU A 65 1.15 -12.19 -14.22
N ASP A 66 0.22 -13.11 -14.46
CA ASP A 66 0.51 -14.41 -15.06
C ASP A 66 -0.76 -14.99 -15.71
N THR A 67 -0.57 -15.81 -16.74
CA THR A 67 -1.64 -16.60 -17.38
C THR A 67 -1.76 -18.01 -16.82
N GLY A 68 -0.78 -18.46 -16.03
CA GLY A 68 -0.78 -19.72 -15.30
C GLY A 68 -1.09 -19.55 -13.81
N ASN A 69 -0.40 -20.35 -12.98
CA ASN A 69 -0.67 -20.46 -11.54
C ASN A 69 0.15 -19.49 -10.67
N GLN A 70 0.82 -18.49 -11.27
CA GLN A 70 1.70 -17.56 -10.57
C GLN A 70 1.08 -16.15 -10.45
N ARG A 71 -0.23 -16.03 -10.66
CA ARG A 71 -0.94 -14.74 -10.70
C ARG A 71 -1.26 -14.24 -9.29
N GLY A 72 -0.97 -12.96 -9.05
CA GLY A 72 -1.35 -12.28 -7.81
C GLY A 72 -2.83 -11.87 -7.75
N THR A 73 -3.31 -11.53 -6.56
CA THR A 73 -4.71 -11.08 -6.35
C THR A 73 -4.96 -9.63 -6.76
N GLY A 74 -3.91 -8.82 -6.91
CA GLY A 74 -3.97 -7.37 -7.13
C GLY A 74 -3.19 -6.94 -8.35
N VAL A 75 -3.20 -7.74 -9.44
CA VAL A 75 -2.44 -7.46 -10.67
C VAL A 75 -2.62 -6.03 -11.17
N ALA A 76 -3.85 -5.51 -11.12
CA ALA A 76 -4.17 -4.15 -11.56
C ALA A 76 -3.52 -3.03 -10.73
N ALA A 77 -2.81 -3.33 -9.63
CA ALA A 77 -2.02 -2.35 -8.89
C ALA A 77 -0.57 -2.21 -9.42
N GLY A 78 -0.11 -3.13 -10.28
CA GLY A 78 1.24 -3.08 -10.85
C GLY A 78 1.44 -1.82 -11.69
N VAL A 79 2.64 -1.25 -11.66
CA VAL A 79 3.01 -0.07 -12.47
C VAL A 79 4.19 -0.45 -13.34
N GLU A 80 4.02 -0.35 -14.66
CA GLU A 80 5.07 -0.71 -15.62
C GLU A 80 6.37 0.07 -15.36
N GLY A 81 7.50 -0.64 -15.37
CA GLY A 81 8.82 -0.07 -15.09
C GLY A 81 9.15 0.10 -13.60
N TYR A 82 8.26 -0.22 -12.67
CA TYR A 82 8.52 -0.11 -11.23
C TYR A 82 8.20 -1.40 -10.49
N GLN A 83 9.05 -1.77 -9.53
CA GLN A 83 8.71 -2.81 -8.57
C GLN A 83 7.65 -2.26 -7.60
N VAL A 84 6.40 -2.69 -7.74
CA VAL A 84 5.34 -2.37 -6.78
C VAL A 84 5.18 -3.50 -5.79
N SER A 85 5.05 -3.16 -4.51
CA SER A 85 4.77 -4.11 -3.44
C SER A 85 3.49 -3.71 -2.73
N GLY A 86 2.58 -4.65 -2.47
CA GLY A 86 1.34 -4.31 -1.78
C GLY A 86 0.48 -5.51 -1.45
N LYS A 87 -0.68 -5.25 -0.87
CA LYS A 87 -1.63 -6.30 -0.50
C LYS A 87 -3.08 -5.84 -0.62
N THR A 88 -3.88 -6.74 -1.17
CA THR A 88 -5.35 -6.69 -1.20
C THR A 88 -5.95 -7.12 0.14
N GLY A 89 -7.08 -6.52 0.52
CA GLY A 89 -7.90 -6.97 1.65
C GLY A 89 -9.38 -6.95 1.31
N THR A 90 -10.10 -7.96 1.79
CA THR A 90 -11.55 -8.10 1.71
C THR A 90 -12.03 -8.58 3.07
N ALA A 91 -12.69 -7.71 3.84
CA ALA A 91 -13.16 -8.03 5.18
C ALA A 91 -14.68 -7.88 5.25
N GLN A 92 -15.38 -8.92 5.70
CA GLN A 92 -16.83 -8.86 5.92
C GLN A 92 -17.16 -7.79 6.95
N GLN A 93 -18.18 -6.98 6.66
CA GLN A 93 -18.73 -6.04 7.63
C GLN A 93 -19.65 -6.75 8.62
N VAL A 94 -19.95 -6.08 9.74
CA VAL A 94 -20.98 -6.54 10.67
C VAL A 94 -22.34 -6.09 10.15
N ASP A 95 -23.28 -7.01 10.01
CA ASP A 95 -24.67 -6.70 9.71
C ASP A 95 -25.34 -6.15 10.99
N PRO A 96 -25.90 -4.92 10.94
CA PRO A 96 -26.46 -4.28 12.13
C PRO A 96 -27.72 -4.95 12.65
N ALA A 97 -28.46 -5.70 11.82
CA ALA A 97 -29.71 -6.37 12.20
C ALA A 97 -29.46 -7.67 12.97
N CYS A 98 -28.57 -8.54 12.48
CA CYS A 98 -28.27 -9.83 13.13
C CYS A 98 -27.07 -9.79 14.08
N LYS A 99 -26.23 -8.73 14.03
CA LYS A 99 -24.91 -8.66 14.70
C LYS A 99 -23.96 -9.80 14.27
N CYS A 100 -24.20 -10.37 13.10
CA CYS A 100 -23.41 -11.41 12.46
C CYS A 100 -22.59 -10.81 11.29
N TYR A 101 -21.70 -11.59 10.67
CA TYR A 101 -20.99 -11.11 9.47
C TYR A 101 -21.94 -10.99 8.29
N SER A 102 -21.84 -9.88 7.56
CA SER A 102 -22.53 -9.67 6.29
C SER A 102 -21.97 -10.60 5.22
N ASN A 103 -22.85 -11.14 4.38
CA ASN A 103 -22.47 -11.95 3.21
C ASN A 103 -22.35 -11.11 1.92
N SER A 104 -22.51 -9.79 2.00
CA SER A 104 -22.53 -8.91 0.82
C SER A 104 -21.79 -7.58 1.01
N ASN A 105 -21.67 -7.09 2.25
CA ASN A 105 -20.96 -5.85 2.55
C ASN A 105 -19.54 -6.16 3.01
N TYR A 106 -18.57 -5.52 2.35
CA TYR A 106 -17.16 -5.70 2.62
C TYR A 106 -16.45 -4.36 2.77
N TRP A 107 -15.47 -4.29 3.66
CA TRP A 107 -14.40 -3.30 3.54
C TRP A 107 -13.38 -3.85 2.55
N ILE A 108 -13.18 -3.13 1.46
CA ILE A 108 -12.16 -3.46 0.44
C ILE A 108 -10.98 -2.55 0.67
N THR A 109 -9.80 -3.14 0.85
CA THR A 109 -8.58 -2.39 1.13
C THR A 109 -7.48 -2.74 0.15
N PHE A 110 -6.61 -1.76 -0.08
CA PHE A 110 -5.30 -1.98 -0.66
C PHE A 110 -4.29 -1.12 0.08
N ALA A 111 -3.15 -1.71 0.44
CA ALA A 111 -2.02 -0.96 0.97
C ALA A 111 -0.76 -1.39 0.23
N GLY A 112 0.07 -0.43 -0.17
CA GLY A 112 1.27 -0.71 -0.94
C GLY A 112 2.35 0.35 -0.84
N ILE A 113 3.51 0.00 -1.39
CA ILE A 113 4.77 0.71 -1.38
C ILE A 113 5.23 0.88 -2.83
N ALA A 114 5.64 2.09 -3.19
CA ALA A 114 6.08 2.42 -4.54
C ALA A 114 7.33 3.33 -4.53
N PRO A 115 8.43 2.92 -5.18
CA PRO A 115 8.80 1.54 -5.57
C PRO A 115 9.16 0.65 -4.36
N ALA A 116 9.28 -0.66 -4.52
CA ALA A 116 9.60 -1.61 -3.46
C ALA A 116 11.11 -1.73 -3.19
N ASP A 117 11.91 -1.60 -4.25
CA ASP A 117 13.38 -1.63 -4.26
C ASP A 117 14.00 -0.34 -3.71
N ASN A 118 13.31 0.79 -3.88
CA ASN A 118 13.70 2.07 -3.29
C ASN A 118 12.46 2.85 -2.78
N PRO A 119 11.91 2.50 -1.60
CA PRO A 119 10.65 3.05 -1.10
C PRO A 119 10.61 4.57 -1.01
N ARG A 120 9.61 5.18 -1.69
CA ARG A 120 9.35 6.63 -1.64
C ARG A 120 7.96 6.97 -1.12
N PHE A 121 6.97 6.15 -1.49
CA PHE A 121 5.57 6.37 -1.14
C PHE A 121 4.96 5.13 -0.52
N VAL A 122 4.03 5.37 0.41
CA VAL A 122 3.15 4.37 1.01
C VAL A 122 1.72 4.85 0.82
N ILE A 123 0.89 4.02 0.21
CA ILE A 123 -0.49 4.38 -0.15
C ILE A 123 -1.41 3.35 0.49
N GLY A 124 -2.36 3.82 1.29
CA GLY A 124 -3.41 2.99 1.89
C GLY A 124 -4.79 3.47 1.46
N ILE A 125 -5.61 2.54 1.00
CA ILE A 125 -6.94 2.79 0.44
C ILE A 125 -7.94 1.88 1.15
N MET A 126 -9.13 2.42 1.45
CA MET A 126 -10.28 1.67 1.93
C MET A 126 -11.53 2.13 1.18
N LEU A 127 -12.32 1.17 0.72
CA LEU A 127 -13.62 1.39 0.09
C LEU A 127 -14.68 0.70 0.94
N ASP A 128 -15.76 1.43 1.22
CA ASP A 128 -16.89 0.93 2.00
C ASP A 128 -17.95 0.35 1.07
N ALA A 129 -18.16 -0.97 1.14
CA ALA A 129 -19.15 -1.73 0.39
C ALA A 129 -19.27 -1.34 -1.11
N PRO A 130 -18.15 -1.30 -1.88
CA PRO A 130 -18.21 -0.94 -3.29
C PRO A 130 -18.99 -1.99 -4.07
N VAL A 131 -19.88 -1.58 -4.98
CA VAL A 131 -20.64 -2.53 -5.83
C VAL A 131 -19.88 -2.99 -7.08
N ARG A 132 -18.72 -2.38 -7.37
CA ARG A 132 -17.86 -2.63 -8.54
C ARG A 132 -16.42 -2.21 -8.25
N GLY A 133 -15.49 -2.52 -9.16
CA GLY A 133 -14.12 -2.00 -9.13
C GLY A 133 -14.10 -0.48 -9.23
N VAL A 134 -13.07 0.15 -8.67
CA VAL A 134 -12.89 1.62 -8.72
C VAL A 134 -12.73 2.20 -10.13
N ASP A 135 -12.33 1.36 -11.08
CA ASP A 135 -12.25 1.64 -12.52
C ASP A 135 -13.56 1.35 -13.27
N GLY A 136 -14.60 0.87 -12.58
CA GLY A 136 -15.86 0.46 -13.16
C GLY A 136 -15.90 -1.00 -13.64
N GLY A 137 -14.81 -1.76 -13.49
CA GLY A 137 -14.74 -3.18 -13.83
C GLY A 137 -15.56 -4.08 -12.91
N GLY A 138 -15.70 -5.36 -13.30
CA GLY A 138 -16.32 -6.38 -12.46
C GLY A 138 -15.48 -6.77 -11.24
N GLY A 139 -16.14 -7.18 -10.15
CA GLY A 139 -15.49 -7.51 -8.87
C GLY A 139 -15.35 -6.30 -7.93
N GLN A 140 -14.74 -6.52 -6.76
CA GLN A 140 -14.55 -5.50 -5.72
C GLN A 140 -13.05 -5.36 -5.42
N SER A 141 -12.39 -4.37 -6.03
CA SER A 141 -10.94 -4.16 -5.85
C SER A 141 -10.56 -2.69 -5.76
N ALA A 142 -9.66 -2.38 -4.83
CA ALA A 142 -9.01 -1.08 -4.69
C ALA A 142 -7.67 -1.00 -5.45
N ALA A 143 -7.20 -2.11 -6.05
CA ALA A 143 -5.93 -2.18 -6.76
C ALA A 143 -5.78 -1.17 -7.93
N PRO A 144 -6.80 -0.95 -8.79
CA PRO A 144 -6.68 0.04 -9.87
C PRO A 144 -6.50 1.48 -9.37
N LEU A 145 -7.09 1.82 -8.20
CA LEU A 145 -6.89 3.15 -7.61
C LEU A 145 -5.48 3.32 -7.04
N PHE A 146 -4.90 2.24 -6.49
CA PHE A 146 -3.48 2.26 -6.13
C PHE A 146 -2.61 2.52 -7.36
N HIS A 147 -2.85 1.82 -8.48
CA HIS A 147 -2.11 2.04 -9.74
C HIS A 147 -2.17 3.50 -10.17
N ASN A 148 -3.37 4.09 -10.25
CA ASN A 148 -3.54 5.48 -10.68
C ASN A 148 -2.73 6.46 -9.82
N ILE A 149 -2.80 6.32 -8.50
CA ILE A 149 -2.09 7.22 -7.57
C ILE A 149 -0.58 6.98 -7.65
N ALA A 150 -0.13 5.73 -7.59
CA ALA A 150 1.29 5.39 -7.62
C ALA A 150 1.95 5.82 -8.93
N SER A 151 1.37 5.47 -10.08
CA SER A 151 1.86 5.87 -11.41
C SER A 151 2.01 7.39 -11.51
N TRP A 152 0.97 8.13 -11.09
CA TRP A 152 1.02 9.59 -11.14
C TRP A 152 2.11 10.18 -10.24
N MET A 153 2.25 9.70 -9.00
CA MET A 153 3.28 10.19 -8.07
C MET A 153 4.70 9.92 -8.57
N LEU A 154 4.93 8.73 -9.12
CA LEU A 154 6.24 8.33 -9.68
C LEU A 154 6.62 9.19 -10.89
N GLN A 155 5.68 9.41 -11.81
CA GLN A 155 5.88 10.27 -12.98
C GLN A 155 6.11 11.72 -12.59
N ARG A 156 5.27 12.28 -11.70
CA ARG A 156 5.36 13.68 -11.25
C ARG A 156 6.72 13.98 -10.63
N ASP A 157 7.23 13.06 -9.81
CA ASP A 157 8.50 13.25 -9.09
C ASP A 157 9.71 12.77 -9.91
N SER A 158 9.51 12.41 -11.19
CA SER A 158 10.55 11.90 -12.10
C SER A 158 11.39 10.78 -11.48
N VAL A 159 10.73 9.88 -10.75
CA VAL A 159 11.41 8.75 -10.09
C VAL A 159 11.94 7.82 -11.19
N PRO A 160 13.24 7.48 -11.21
CA PRO A 160 13.76 6.55 -12.20
C PRO A 160 13.07 5.20 -12.05
N MET A 161 12.82 4.54 -13.18
CA MET A 161 12.32 3.16 -13.21
C MET A 161 13.23 2.23 -12.40
N SER A 162 12.67 1.17 -11.84
CA SER A 162 13.44 0.14 -11.15
C SER A 162 14.43 -0.50 -12.14
N PRO A 163 15.76 -0.47 -11.89
CA PRO A 163 16.76 -0.94 -12.85
C PRO A 163 16.60 -2.42 -13.22
N ASP A 164 16.08 -3.20 -12.27
CA ASP A 164 15.66 -4.58 -12.46
C ASP A 164 14.15 -4.64 -12.17
N PRO A 165 13.28 -5.13 -13.08
CA PRO A 165 11.88 -5.41 -12.76
C PRO A 165 11.73 -6.53 -11.71
N GLY A 166 12.84 -7.24 -11.46
CA GLY A 166 13.04 -8.38 -10.60
C GLY A 166 12.43 -9.65 -11.17
N ARG A 167 12.85 -10.79 -10.62
CA ARG A 167 12.41 -12.09 -11.08
C ARG A 167 10.90 -12.28 -10.91
N LYS A 168 10.31 -13.08 -11.80
CA LYS A 168 8.99 -13.66 -11.57
C LYS A 168 9.04 -14.55 -10.34
N LEU A 169 8.16 -14.30 -9.38
CA LEU A 169 8.06 -15.04 -8.13
C LEU A 169 7.21 -16.30 -8.31
N VAL A 170 7.57 -17.36 -7.60
CA VAL A 170 6.81 -18.61 -7.55
C VAL A 170 5.83 -18.53 -6.39
N LEU A 171 4.53 -18.53 -6.69
CA LEU A 171 3.41 -18.53 -5.75
C LEU A 171 2.85 -19.94 -5.56
N GLN A 172 2.89 -20.77 -6.60
CA GLN A 172 2.45 -22.18 -6.57
C GLN A 172 3.54 -23.07 -7.14
N ALA A 173 3.97 -24.09 -6.40
CA ALA A 173 4.89 -25.11 -6.87
C ALA A 173 4.18 -26.12 -7.79
N ASP A 174 4.96 -26.81 -8.62
CA ASP A 174 4.50 -27.88 -9.52
C ASP A 174 4.02 -29.13 -8.77
#